data_AF-A0A7V9RD55-F1
#
_entry.id   AF-A0A7V9RD55-F1
#
_cell.length_a   1.000
_cell.length_b   1.000
_cell.length_c   1.000
_cell.angle_alpha   90.00
_cell.angle_beta   90.00
_cell.angle_gamma   90.00
#
_symmetry.space_group_name_H-M   'P 1'
#
loop_
_entity.id
_entity.type
_entity.pdbx_description
1 polymer ?
#
loop_
_entity_poly.entity_id
_entity_poly.type
_entity_poly.pdbx_seq_one_letter_code
_entity_poly.pdbx_strand_id
1 'polypeptide(L)'
;MAIDWKPELRGDFEAAMKEGLAVVNYDCKSLKLQPACSLEGSYGYLGTTRREKTIEMSTKDELAANLPVGGLTWLSDLGAKFGRGTSLAARLVMVGKQSAGKKQATKGDLKGGCDGATHYVRAATIGAFVVASGSQAELAANVKIVGKGASAGSTSQTKIQSEDGDVEACQKSTSDDKRPPEQCGALVRIELEPIGAGGRGPDAAPPDVEIAMCPSGFARGDDGVCRKPDKPHQCKLGDGGDCAKQCEAGSANSCATLASMHKNGTGVAKDWAKAASFAQRACAKDVMAGCRIVATAKLGGEGTAKDVKGAIFLLDKACKAGEGAACVDLGVAELGLKDKKGAENAQYSFRRACYGGGQAEGCAWLGTLYAEGKGGLTASPKLAVSFFEKGCKDGSGRACEGLGELLKAGKGVAKDAARAKELFTKACTAGHATACNKK
;
A
#
# COMPACT_ATOMS: atom_id res chain seq x y z
N MET A 1 5.88 5.53 -14.31
CA MET A 1 6.98 6.33 -14.88
C MET A 1 6.84 7.76 -14.43
N ALA A 2 7.92 8.45 -14.11
CA ALA A 2 7.83 9.77 -13.51
C ALA A 2 8.92 10.68 -14.08
N ILE A 3 8.68 11.98 -13.98
CA ILE A 3 9.22 12.99 -14.88
C ILE A 3 9.55 14.23 -14.07
N ASP A 4 10.57 14.98 -14.47
CA ASP A 4 11.32 16.01 -13.74
C ASP A 4 10.48 17.20 -13.24
N TRP A 5 10.69 17.65 -11.98
CA TRP A 5 9.99 18.80 -11.36
C TRP A 5 10.99 19.67 -10.63
N LYS A 6 11.32 20.82 -11.21
CA LYS A 6 11.96 21.89 -10.45
C LYS A 6 10.95 22.50 -9.47
N PRO A 7 11.38 23.07 -8.33
CA PRO A 7 10.48 23.72 -7.38
C PRO A 7 9.55 24.77 -8.03
N GLU A 8 10.04 25.46 -9.06
CA GLU A 8 9.25 26.47 -9.79
C GLU A 8 8.08 25.83 -10.56
N LEU A 9 8.30 24.64 -11.15
CA LEU A 9 7.25 23.91 -11.86
C LEU A 9 6.16 23.40 -10.92
N ARG A 10 6.46 23.12 -9.65
CA ARG A 10 5.43 22.70 -8.68
C ARG A 10 4.42 23.81 -8.42
N GLY A 11 4.90 25.04 -8.23
CA GLY A 11 4.02 26.21 -8.09
C GLY A 11 3.10 26.37 -9.30
N ASP A 12 3.63 26.18 -10.51
CA ASP A 12 2.85 26.25 -11.75
C ASP A 12 1.79 25.14 -11.84
N PHE A 13 2.13 23.91 -11.42
CA PHE A 13 1.18 22.81 -11.36
C PHE A 13 0.09 23.03 -10.30
N GLU A 14 0.45 23.53 -9.12
CA GLU A 14 -0.52 23.87 -8.08
C GLU A 14 -1.48 24.97 -8.55
N ALA A 15 -0.97 26.00 -9.24
CA ALA A 15 -1.79 27.04 -9.85
C ALA A 15 -2.74 26.45 -10.90
N ALA A 16 -2.21 25.68 -11.86
CA ALA A 16 -3.01 25.05 -12.90
C ALA A 16 -4.09 24.10 -12.33
N MET A 17 -3.77 23.36 -11.27
CA MET A 17 -4.73 22.45 -10.60
C MET A 17 -5.82 23.18 -9.80
N LYS A 18 -5.59 24.45 -9.41
CA LYS A 18 -6.63 25.31 -8.78
C LYS A 18 -7.61 25.86 -9.82
N GLU A 19 -7.15 26.08 -11.04
CA GLU A 19 -7.96 26.64 -12.14
C GLU A 19 -8.75 25.57 -12.90
N GLY A 20 -8.24 24.35 -12.98
CA GLY A 20 -8.91 23.24 -13.67
C GLY A 20 -8.08 21.96 -13.66
N LEU A 21 -8.35 21.04 -14.58
CA LEU A 21 -7.51 19.84 -14.72
C LEU A 21 -6.24 20.20 -15.51
N ALA A 22 -5.09 20.22 -14.83
CA ALA A 22 -3.79 20.47 -15.44
C ALA A 22 -3.51 19.55 -16.64
N VAL A 23 -3.26 20.15 -17.81
CA VAL A 23 -2.96 19.44 -19.07
C VAL A 23 -1.46 19.47 -19.33
N VAL A 24 -0.93 18.36 -19.85
CA VAL A 24 0.51 18.21 -20.08
C VAL A 24 0.83 17.59 -21.44
N ASN A 25 2.00 17.94 -21.95
CA ASN A 25 2.72 17.17 -22.95
C ASN A 25 3.67 16.22 -22.22
N TYR A 26 3.56 14.93 -22.52
CA TYR A 26 4.41 13.88 -22.00
C TYR A 26 4.80 12.92 -23.12
N ASP A 27 6.11 12.74 -23.31
CA ASP A 27 6.71 11.94 -24.38
C ASP A 27 7.59 10.78 -23.85
N CYS A 28 7.32 10.34 -22.62
CA CYS A 28 8.13 9.38 -21.87
C CYS A 28 9.48 9.89 -21.34
N LYS A 29 10.01 11.01 -21.85
CA LYS A 29 11.32 11.57 -21.45
C LYS A 29 11.22 12.95 -20.80
N SER A 30 10.19 13.72 -21.12
CA SER A 30 9.99 15.09 -20.65
C SER A 30 8.52 15.36 -20.33
N LEU A 31 8.26 16.16 -19.30
CA LEU A 31 6.92 16.60 -18.90
C LEU A 31 6.88 18.11 -19.03
N LYS A 32 5.89 18.60 -19.77
CA LYS A 32 5.67 20.03 -19.93
C LYS A 32 4.23 20.36 -19.63
N LEU A 33 4.01 21.17 -18.60
CA LEU A 33 2.70 21.76 -18.33
C LEU A 33 2.27 22.63 -19.53
N GLN A 34 0.99 22.57 -19.89
CA GLN A 34 0.39 23.34 -20.97
C GLN A 34 -0.55 24.40 -20.38
N PRO A 35 -0.03 25.54 -19.88
CA PRO A 35 -0.84 26.54 -19.18
C PRO A 35 -1.86 27.23 -20.10
N ALA A 36 -1.60 27.25 -21.42
CA ALA A 36 -2.53 27.78 -22.42
C ALA A 36 -3.68 26.80 -22.77
N CYS A 37 -3.63 25.57 -22.25
CA CYS A 37 -4.63 24.53 -22.48
C CYS A 37 -5.47 24.28 -21.23
N SER A 38 -6.78 24.41 -21.38
CA SER A 38 -7.73 24.19 -20.29
C SER A 38 -8.53 22.91 -20.51
N LEU A 39 -8.72 22.18 -19.43
CA LEU A 39 -9.62 21.02 -19.35
C LEU A 39 -10.53 21.21 -18.13
N GLU A 40 -11.83 21.22 -18.38
CA GLU A 40 -12.83 21.45 -17.34
C GLU A 40 -12.87 20.29 -16.33
N GLY A 41 -12.84 20.65 -15.05
CA GLY A 41 -12.96 19.73 -13.93
C GLY A 41 -12.28 20.28 -12.68
N SER A 42 -12.42 19.56 -11.57
CA SER A 42 -11.82 19.91 -10.29
C SER A 42 -11.28 18.67 -9.58
N TYR A 43 -10.41 18.90 -8.60
CA TYR A 43 -9.86 17.86 -7.76
C TYR A 43 -10.60 17.77 -6.43
N GLY A 44 -11.06 16.56 -6.09
CA GLY A 44 -11.48 16.22 -4.74
C GLY A 44 -10.28 15.75 -3.92
N TYR A 45 -10.13 16.25 -2.69
CA TYR A 45 -9.15 15.72 -1.75
C TYR A 45 -9.74 14.58 -0.93
N LEU A 46 -8.99 13.49 -0.80
CA LEU A 46 -9.29 12.37 0.07
C LEU A 46 -8.15 12.21 1.08
N GLY A 47 -8.45 12.46 2.36
CA GLY A 47 -7.56 12.14 3.47
C GLY A 47 -7.27 10.64 3.50
N THR A 48 -6.02 10.29 3.82
CA THR A 48 -5.60 8.89 3.98
C THR A 48 -4.91 8.74 5.32
N THR A 49 -4.79 7.51 5.81
CA THR A 49 -3.93 7.25 6.96
C THR A 49 -2.53 7.76 6.65
N ARG A 50 -2.03 8.65 7.50
CA ARG A 50 -0.71 9.26 7.33
C ARG A 50 0.35 8.17 7.18
N ARG A 51 1.16 8.28 6.12
CA ARG A 51 2.28 7.38 5.87
C ARG A 51 3.56 8.19 5.89
N GLU A 52 4.44 7.82 6.80
CA GLU A 52 5.76 8.41 6.90
C GLU A 52 6.80 7.40 6.42
N LYS A 53 7.72 7.86 5.58
CA LYS A 53 8.83 7.05 5.09
C LYS A 53 10.11 7.86 5.16
N THR A 54 11.08 7.34 5.88
CA THR A 54 12.45 7.81 5.83
C THR A 54 13.26 6.85 4.98
N ILE A 55 13.99 7.38 4.01
CA ILE A 55 14.82 6.63 3.07
C ILE A 55 16.24 7.14 3.24
N GLU A 56 17.15 6.27 3.66
CA GLU A 56 18.58 6.57 3.76
C GLU A 56 19.32 5.87 2.62
N MET A 57 20.18 6.61 1.93
CA MET A 57 20.88 6.17 0.73
C MET A 57 22.35 6.59 0.83
N SER A 58 23.25 5.64 0.63
CA SER A 58 24.69 5.86 0.84
C SER A 58 25.50 5.78 -0.45
N THR A 59 24.88 5.41 -1.57
CA THR A 59 25.53 5.36 -2.87
C THR A 59 24.65 5.95 -3.97
N LYS A 60 25.29 6.42 -5.04
CA LYS A 60 24.60 6.89 -6.26
C LYS A 60 23.69 5.81 -6.85
N ASP A 61 24.11 4.54 -6.77
CA ASP A 61 23.34 3.43 -7.33
C ASP A 61 22.12 3.09 -6.45
N GLU A 62 22.26 3.14 -5.12
CA GLU A 62 21.13 3.00 -4.18
C GLU A 62 20.11 4.13 -4.36
N LEU A 63 20.57 5.36 -4.62
CA LEU A 63 19.71 6.50 -4.91
C LEU A 63 18.87 6.24 -6.18
N ALA A 64 19.53 5.80 -7.26
CA ALA A 64 18.85 5.46 -8.51
C ALA A 64 17.85 4.29 -8.34
N ALA A 65 18.16 3.32 -7.47
CA ALA A 65 17.33 2.13 -7.27
C ALA A 65 16.09 2.35 -6.37
N ASN A 66 16.06 3.42 -5.56
CA ASN A 66 15.07 3.57 -4.49
C ASN A 66 14.11 4.73 -4.60
N LEU A 67 14.42 5.71 -5.43
CA LEU A 67 13.59 6.90 -5.56
C LEU A 67 12.31 6.54 -6.33
N PRO A 68 11.13 6.57 -5.67
CA PRO A 68 9.87 6.19 -6.28
C PRO A 68 9.26 7.38 -7.02
N VAL A 69 10.05 8.15 -7.75
CA VAL A 69 9.58 9.40 -8.38
C VAL A 69 10.63 9.86 -9.35
N GLY A 70 10.25 9.95 -10.61
CA GLY A 70 10.99 10.72 -11.59
C GLY A 70 10.76 12.22 -11.46
N GLY A 71 10.19 12.71 -10.36
CA GLY A 71 10.38 14.10 -9.93
C GLY A 71 11.72 14.36 -9.22
N LEU A 72 12.57 13.33 -9.04
CA LEU A 72 13.84 13.45 -8.33
C LEU A 72 15.05 13.08 -9.20
N THR A 73 14.91 13.09 -10.52
CA THR A 73 16.03 12.91 -11.47
C THR A 73 17.10 13.98 -11.32
N TRP A 74 16.77 15.18 -10.81
CA TRP A 74 17.78 16.18 -10.43
C TRP A 74 18.68 15.71 -9.26
N LEU A 75 18.24 14.75 -8.43
CA LEU A 75 19.11 14.09 -7.43
C LEU A 75 20.18 13.22 -8.11
N SER A 76 19.98 12.82 -9.37
CA SER A 76 21.02 12.11 -10.14
C SER A 76 22.15 13.05 -10.58
N ASP A 77 21.89 14.36 -10.74
CA ASP A 77 22.90 15.41 -10.92
C ASP A 77 23.63 15.73 -9.60
N LEU A 78 22.96 15.58 -8.44
CA LEU A 78 23.64 15.52 -7.15
C LEU A 78 24.59 14.32 -7.06
N GLY A 79 24.34 13.26 -7.84
CA GLY A 79 25.22 12.12 -8.12
C GLY A 79 26.67 12.50 -8.42
N ALA A 80 26.90 13.61 -9.11
CA ALA A 80 28.22 14.13 -9.44
C ALA A 80 28.87 14.95 -8.31
N LYS A 81 28.08 15.38 -7.31
CA LYS A 81 28.50 16.16 -6.13
C LYS A 81 28.73 15.31 -4.88
N PHE A 82 28.55 13.98 -4.96
CA PHE A 82 28.90 13.06 -3.87
C PHE A 82 30.42 12.99 -3.70
N GLY A 83 30.94 13.69 -2.70
CA GLY A 83 32.27 13.39 -2.17
C GLY A 83 32.26 12.02 -1.47
N ARG A 84 33.43 11.39 -1.34
CA ARG A 84 33.59 10.18 -0.51
C ARG A 84 33.07 10.48 0.90
N GLY A 85 32.02 9.77 1.33
CA GLY A 85 31.48 9.84 2.70
C GLY A 85 30.15 10.59 2.89
N THR A 86 29.59 11.19 1.83
CA THR A 86 28.27 11.86 1.91
C THR A 86 27.14 10.87 1.62
N SER A 87 26.15 10.81 2.51
CA SER A 87 24.89 10.08 2.33
C SER A 87 23.74 11.06 2.08
N LEU A 88 22.63 10.57 1.53
CA LEU A 88 21.36 11.29 1.42
C LEU A 88 20.32 10.63 2.31
N ALA A 89 19.43 11.44 2.85
CA ALA A 89 18.20 10.95 3.42
C ALA A 89 17.01 11.77 2.92
N ALA A 90 15.93 11.08 2.61
CA ALA A 90 14.65 11.68 2.26
C ALA A 90 13.61 11.27 3.30
N ARG A 91 12.93 12.23 3.89
CA ARG A 91 11.76 12.02 4.73
C ARG A 91 10.54 12.47 3.94
N LEU A 92 9.57 11.57 3.78
CA LEU A 92 8.31 11.84 3.09
C LEU A 92 7.16 11.58 4.04
N VAL A 93 6.21 12.51 4.11
CA VAL A 93 4.96 12.37 4.83
C VAL A 93 3.82 12.53 3.85
N MET A 94 3.09 11.45 3.59
CA MET A 94 1.92 11.46 2.71
C MET A 94 0.65 11.49 3.57
N VAL A 95 -0.25 12.42 3.27
CA VAL A 95 -1.47 12.66 4.07
C VAL A 95 -2.75 12.40 3.29
N GLY A 96 -2.71 12.47 1.97
CA GLY A 96 -3.91 12.27 1.17
C GLY A 96 -3.65 12.30 -0.33
N LYS A 97 -4.74 12.28 -1.08
CA LYS A 97 -4.73 12.29 -2.54
C LYS A 97 -5.75 13.27 -3.08
N GLN A 98 -5.33 14.16 -3.96
CA GLN A 98 -6.22 14.91 -4.84
C GLN A 98 -6.53 14.08 -6.07
N SER A 99 -7.80 13.92 -6.44
CA SER A 99 -8.22 13.14 -7.61
C SER A 99 -9.22 13.91 -8.44
N ALA A 100 -9.00 13.94 -9.74
CA ALA A 100 -9.93 14.51 -10.71
C ALA A 100 -11.21 13.67 -10.75
N GLY A 101 -12.37 14.34 -10.76
CA GLY A 101 -13.65 13.65 -11.00
C GLY A 101 -13.78 13.08 -12.42
N LYS A 102 -13.03 13.64 -13.38
CA LYS A 102 -13.08 13.26 -14.79
C LYS A 102 -12.27 11.97 -15.02
N LYS A 103 -12.96 10.92 -15.45
CA LYS A 103 -12.37 9.58 -15.68
C LYS A 103 -11.63 9.45 -17.01
N GLN A 104 -12.05 10.22 -18.02
CA GLN A 104 -11.48 10.20 -19.36
C GLN A 104 -11.70 11.56 -20.01
N ALA A 105 -10.74 11.98 -20.84
CA ALA A 105 -10.84 13.18 -21.65
C ALA A 105 -10.48 12.86 -23.11
N THR A 106 -11.16 13.50 -24.03
CA THR A 106 -10.91 13.44 -25.47
C THR A 106 -10.35 14.78 -25.94
N LYS A 107 -9.83 14.84 -27.17
CA LYS A 107 -9.38 16.10 -27.74
C LYS A 107 -10.50 17.15 -27.85
N GLY A 108 -11.77 16.71 -27.99
CA GLY A 108 -12.92 17.61 -28.03
C GLY A 108 -13.27 18.26 -26.68
N ASP A 109 -12.74 17.73 -25.57
CA ASP A 109 -12.91 18.30 -24.23
C ASP A 109 -11.97 19.47 -23.93
N LEU A 110 -10.94 19.65 -24.77
CA LEU A 110 -9.88 20.63 -24.55
C LEU A 110 -10.26 21.99 -25.12
N LYS A 111 -9.90 23.07 -24.40
CA LYS A 111 -10.16 24.46 -24.82
C LYS A 111 -8.88 25.29 -24.72
N GLY A 112 -8.62 26.11 -25.74
CA GLY A 112 -7.46 27.00 -25.81
C GLY A 112 -6.29 26.40 -26.62
N GLY A 113 -5.07 26.86 -26.31
CA GLY A 113 -3.83 26.46 -27.00
C GLY A 113 -3.37 25.07 -26.58
N CYS A 114 -4.08 24.05 -27.04
CA CYS A 114 -3.88 22.65 -26.64
C CYS A 114 -3.03 21.83 -27.62
N ASP A 115 -2.30 22.50 -28.50
CA ASP A 115 -1.38 21.86 -29.44
C ASP A 115 -0.28 21.12 -28.68
N GLY A 116 -0.22 19.80 -28.86
CA GLY A 116 0.70 18.93 -28.13
C GLY A 116 0.18 18.42 -26.77
N ALA A 117 -1.08 18.68 -26.40
CA ALA A 117 -1.69 18.02 -25.24
C ALA A 117 -1.74 16.49 -25.44
N THR A 118 -1.19 15.75 -24.47
CA THR A 118 -1.13 14.28 -24.54
C THR A 118 -1.82 13.61 -23.35
N HIS A 119 -1.73 14.23 -22.17
CA HIS A 119 -2.26 13.71 -20.91
C HIS A 119 -2.84 14.85 -20.08
N TYR A 120 -3.68 14.51 -19.11
CA TYR A 120 -4.04 15.40 -18.01
C TYR A 120 -3.64 14.76 -16.68
N VAL A 121 -3.44 15.60 -15.66
CA VAL A 121 -3.20 15.13 -14.29
C VAL A 121 -4.52 14.58 -13.75
N ARG A 122 -4.57 13.26 -13.54
CA ARG A 122 -5.76 12.60 -12.99
C ARG A 122 -5.75 12.60 -11.47
N ALA A 123 -4.57 12.56 -10.86
CA ALA A 123 -4.46 12.65 -9.42
C ALA A 123 -3.09 13.14 -8.96
N ALA A 124 -3.02 13.61 -7.71
CA ALA A 124 -1.80 13.97 -7.03
C ALA A 124 -1.80 13.46 -5.59
N THR A 125 -0.68 12.89 -5.15
CA THR A 125 -0.42 12.57 -3.74
C THR A 125 0.04 13.82 -3.03
N ILE A 126 -0.60 14.13 -1.90
CA ILE A 126 -0.40 15.34 -1.12
C ILE A 126 0.34 15.00 0.17
N GLY A 127 1.27 15.87 0.56
CA GLY A 127 2.09 15.67 1.74
C GLY A 127 3.18 16.72 1.92
N ALA A 128 4.25 16.31 2.58
CA ALA A 128 5.47 17.09 2.70
C ALA A 128 6.67 16.16 2.51
N PHE A 129 7.79 16.74 2.10
CA PHE A 129 9.05 16.01 2.06
C PHE A 129 10.23 16.91 2.34
N VAL A 130 11.31 16.29 2.83
CA VAL A 130 12.61 16.93 2.95
C VAL A 130 13.70 15.96 2.53
N VAL A 131 14.63 16.45 1.72
CA VAL A 131 15.83 15.73 1.28
C VAL A 131 17.04 16.45 1.83
N ALA A 132 17.84 15.74 2.62
CA ALA A 132 19.04 16.25 3.25
C ALA A 132 20.27 15.41 2.85
N SER A 133 21.43 16.05 2.83
CA SER A 133 22.73 15.39 2.67
C SER A 133 23.61 15.61 3.89
N GLY A 134 24.36 14.60 4.30
CA GLY A 134 25.30 14.66 5.42
C GLY A 134 26.07 13.35 5.58
N SER A 135 26.89 13.23 6.62
CA SER A 135 27.47 11.93 7.00
C SER A 135 26.37 10.99 7.51
N GLN A 136 26.61 9.67 7.48
CA GLN A 136 25.64 8.69 8.01
C GLN A 136 25.29 8.95 9.49
N ALA A 137 26.26 9.34 10.31
CA ALA A 137 26.04 9.64 11.72
C ALA A 137 25.16 10.89 11.91
N GLU A 138 25.35 11.92 11.08
CA GLU A 138 24.53 13.14 11.12
C GLU A 138 23.10 12.90 10.63
N LEU A 139 22.94 12.11 9.56
CA LEU A 139 21.61 11.80 9.04
C LEU A 139 20.81 10.93 10.01
N ALA A 140 21.45 9.94 10.66
CA ALA A 140 20.82 9.13 11.69
C ALA A 140 20.34 9.96 12.89
N ALA A 141 21.06 11.03 13.25
CA ALA A 141 20.72 11.94 14.33
C ALA A 141 19.65 12.99 13.94
N ASN A 142 19.73 13.53 12.72
CA ASN A 142 19.04 14.77 12.35
C ASN A 142 17.87 14.60 11.37
N VAL A 143 17.76 13.50 10.62
CA VAL A 143 16.68 13.32 9.61
C VAL A 143 15.29 13.25 10.25
N LYS A 144 15.21 12.83 11.51
CA LYS A 144 13.97 12.91 12.30
C LYS A 144 13.61 14.34 12.72
N ILE A 145 14.56 15.27 12.70
CA ILE A 145 14.49 16.63 13.27
C ILE A 145 14.32 17.70 12.18
N VAL A 146 14.69 17.41 10.92
CA VAL A 146 14.47 18.34 9.82
C VAL A 146 12.95 18.54 9.65
N GLY A 147 12.48 19.73 10.04
CA GLY A 147 11.07 20.07 10.28
C GLY A 147 10.89 21.12 11.38
N LYS A 148 11.77 21.14 12.39
CA LYS A 148 11.82 22.26 13.36
C LYS A 148 12.56 23.43 12.73
N GLY A 149 11.82 24.34 12.10
CA GLY A 149 12.26 25.65 11.61
C GLY A 149 13.77 25.86 11.66
N ALA A 150 14.48 25.36 10.64
CA ALA A 150 15.93 25.51 10.52
C ALA A 150 16.26 26.95 10.09
N SER A 151 15.83 27.93 10.88
CA SER A 151 16.47 29.23 10.91
C SER A 151 17.78 29.08 11.69
N ALA A 152 18.88 29.22 10.96
CA ALA A 152 20.16 29.75 11.42
C ALA A 152 20.51 29.47 12.90
N GLY A 153 21.15 28.34 13.21
CA GLY A 153 21.71 28.18 14.57
C GLY A 153 22.31 26.85 14.99
N SER A 154 22.31 25.80 14.17
CA SER A 154 22.91 24.50 14.56
C SER A 154 24.11 24.16 13.68
N THR A 155 25.26 23.99 14.31
CA THR A 155 26.59 23.67 13.77
C THR A 155 26.69 22.27 13.14
N SER A 156 25.58 21.67 12.71
CA SER A 156 25.57 20.34 12.05
C SER A 156 25.68 20.51 10.53
N GLN A 157 26.56 19.74 9.86
CA GLN A 157 26.84 19.85 8.43
C GLN A 157 25.70 19.30 7.54
N THR A 158 24.50 19.15 8.10
CA THR A 158 23.34 18.62 7.38
C THR A 158 22.82 19.70 6.45
N LYS A 159 23.06 19.55 5.15
CA LYS A 159 22.61 20.49 4.13
C LYS A 159 21.28 20.04 3.56
N ILE A 160 20.23 20.85 3.75
CA ILE A 160 18.94 20.65 3.09
C ILE A 160 19.16 20.88 1.59
N GLN A 161 18.83 19.87 0.80
CA GLN A 161 18.98 19.90 -0.65
C GLN A 161 17.68 20.32 -1.32
N SER A 162 16.54 19.90 -0.77
CA SER A 162 15.21 20.30 -1.21
C SER A 162 14.20 19.96 -0.12
N GLU A 163 13.23 20.85 0.07
CA GLU A 163 12.09 20.63 0.94
C GLU A 163 10.84 21.22 0.30
N ASP A 164 9.68 20.66 0.63
CA ASP A 164 8.39 21.19 0.24
C ASP A 164 7.30 20.70 1.18
N GLY A 165 6.40 21.61 1.54
CA GLY A 165 5.45 21.42 2.62
C GLY A 165 6.11 21.30 4.00
N ASP A 166 5.32 21.51 5.04
CA ASP A 166 5.74 21.36 6.43
C ASP A 166 5.42 19.93 6.92
N VAL A 167 6.50 19.18 7.16
CA VAL A 167 6.48 17.80 7.68
C VAL A 167 5.78 17.71 9.04
N GLU A 168 5.96 18.70 9.92
CA GLU A 168 5.32 18.75 11.24
C GLU A 168 3.85 19.13 11.12
N ALA A 169 3.51 20.06 10.22
CA ALA A 169 2.11 20.37 9.92
C ALA A 169 1.38 19.13 9.41
N CYS A 170 2.04 18.31 8.58
CA CYS A 170 1.49 17.04 8.12
C CYS A 170 1.25 16.02 9.23
N GLN A 171 1.96 16.10 10.37
CA GLN A 171 1.72 15.18 11.50
C GLN A 171 0.37 15.42 12.20
N LYS A 172 -0.30 16.54 11.91
CA LYS A 172 -1.66 16.81 12.41
C LYS A 172 -2.74 16.18 11.55
N SER A 173 -2.39 15.59 10.39
CA SER A 173 -3.37 15.04 9.46
C SER A 173 -4.08 13.81 9.99
N THR A 174 -5.36 13.67 9.66
CA THR A 174 -6.18 12.49 9.89
C THR A 174 -6.76 11.95 8.58
N SER A 175 -7.19 10.69 8.56
CA SER A 175 -7.83 10.11 7.38
C SER A 175 -9.20 10.72 7.05
N ASP A 176 -9.81 11.44 8.00
CA ASP A 176 -11.13 12.05 7.85
C ASP A 176 -11.03 13.51 7.32
N ASP A 177 -9.82 14.02 7.14
CA ASP A 177 -9.58 15.39 6.69
C ASP A 177 -10.13 15.60 5.27
N LYS A 178 -10.90 16.68 5.10
CA LYS A 178 -11.46 17.08 3.79
C LYS A 178 -10.50 17.93 2.96
N ARG A 179 -9.40 18.39 3.55
CA ARG A 179 -8.30 19.16 2.93
C ARG A 179 -7.01 18.85 3.69
N PRO A 180 -5.83 18.96 3.07
CA PRO A 180 -4.57 18.81 3.80
C PRO A 180 -4.47 19.89 4.90
N PRO A 181 -3.77 19.62 6.03
CA PRO A 181 -3.44 20.65 7.00
C PRO A 181 -2.73 21.84 6.35
N GLU A 182 -2.89 23.02 6.94
CA GLU A 182 -2.20 24.22 6.48
C GLU A 182 -0.69 23.96 6.39
N GLN A 183 -0.05 24.37 5.31
CA GLN A 183 1.38 24.12 5.00
C GLN A 183 1.77 22.66 4.70
N CYS A 184 0.89 21.65 4.84
CA CYS A 184 1.13 20.24 4.46
C CYS A 184 0.79 19.93 2.98
N GLY A 185 0.60 20.96 2.15
CA GLY A 185 -0.09 20.83 0.86
C GLY A 185 0.75 20.39 -0.34
N ALA A 186 2.02 20.01 -0.17
CA ALA A 186 2.93 19.85 -1.30
C ALA A 186 2.56 18.65 -2.21
N LEU A 187 2.75 18.84 -3.52
CA LEU A 187 2.59 17.78 -4.52
C LEU A 187 3.79 16.82 -4.46
N VAL A 188 3.62 15.68 -3.79
CA VAL A 188 4.67 14.66 -3.64
C VAL A 188 4.81 13.81 -4.91
N ARG A 189 3.68 13.53 -5.57
CA ARG A 189 3.64 12.71 -6.80
C ARG A 189 2.39 13.01 -7.60
N ILE A 190 2.50 13.05 -8.92
CA ILE A 190 1.33 13.12 -9.80
C ILE A 190 1.11 11.83 -10.60
N GLU A 191 -0.13 11.64 -11.04
CA GLU A 191 -0.59 10.55 -11.90
C GLU A 191 -1.22 11.13 -13.15
N LEU A 192 -0.78 10.65 -14.32
CA LEU A 192 -1.21 11.13 -15.63
C LEU A 192 -2.19 10.17 -16.29
N GLU A 193 -3.19 10.71 -16.98
CA GLU A 193 -4.13 9.95 -17.81
C GLU A 193 -4.09 10.47 -19.26
N PRO A 194 -3.98 9.59 -20.27
CA PRO A 194 -3.90 10.00 -21.66
C PRO A 194 -5.20 10.64 -22.16
N ILE A 195 -5.08 11.63 -23.04
CA ILE A 195 -6.19 12.30 -23.71
C ILE A 195 -6.42 11.63 -25.08
N GLY A 196 -7.64 11.16 -25.33
CA GLY A 196 -8.05 10.62 -26.63
C GLY A 196 -7.75 9.15 -26.89
N ALA A 197 -7.18 8.41 -25.93
CA ALA A 197 -7.17 6.95 -26.00
C ALA A 197 -8.58 6.44 -25.69
N GLY A 198 -9.21 5.75 -26.65
CA GLY A 198 -10.45 5.02 -26.40
C GLY A 198 -10.23 3.98 -25.31
N GLY A 199 -10.78 4.25 -24.13
CA GLY A 199 -11.14 3.31 -23.07
C GLY A 199 -10.10 2.26 -22.69
N ARG A 200 -9.48 2.42 -21.52
CA ARG A 200 -9.54 1.28 -20.58
C ARG A 200 -11.00 1.16 -20.18
N GLY A 201 -11.70 0.18 -20.75
CA GLY A 201 -13.09 -0.10 -20.38
C GLY A 201 -13.23 -0.34 -18.87
N PRO A 202 -14.45 -0.32 -18.32
CA PRO A 202 -14.70 -0.59 -16.91
C PRO A 202 -14.21 -1.97 -16.41
N ASP A 203 -13.82 -2.86 -17.34
CA ASP A 203 -13.24 -4.19 -17.10
C ASP A 203 -11.72 -4.27 -17.23
N ALA A 204 -11.03 -3.16 -17.55
CA ALA A 204 -9.58 -3.15 -17.50
C ALA A 204 -9.17 -3.28 -16.03
N ALA A 205 -8.49 -4.39 -15.71
CA ALA A 205 -7.87 -4.60 -14.42
C ALA A 205 -7.13 -3.32 -13.99
N PRO A 206 -7.18 -2.92 -12.70
CA PRO A 206 -6.32 -1.86 -12.22
C PRO A 206 -4.90 -2.14 -12.70
N PRO A 207 -4.14 -1.13 -13.16
CA PRO A 207 -2.75 -1.36 -13.58
C PRO A 207 -2.09 -2.18 -12.47
N ASP A 208 -1.39 -3.24 -12.87
CA ASP A 208 -0.69 -4.11 -11.95
C ASP A 208 0.01 -3.23 -10.92
N VAL A 209 -0.22 -3.51 -9.63
CA VAL A 209 0.58 -2.91 -8.58
C VAL A 209 1.98 -3.44 -8.83
N GLU A 210 2.78 -2.69 -9.61
CA GLU A 210 4.19 -2.97 -9.79
C GLU A 210 4.81 -2.89 -8.38
N ILE A 211 4.96 -4.06 -7.76
CA ILE A 211 5.91 -4.23 -6.68
C ILE A 211 7.24 -3.87 -7.33
N ALA A 212 7.73 -2.66 -7.10
CA ALA A 212 8.99 -2.19 -7.66
C ALA A 212 10.08 -3.20 -7.26
N MET A 213 10.38 -4.12 -8.16
CA MET A 213 11.46 -5.08 -8.00
C MET A 213 12.75 -4.28 -8.05
N CYS A 214 13.70 -4.62 -7.18
CA CYS A 214 14.99 -3.95 -7.23
C CYS A 214 15.65 -4.21 -8.60
N PRO A 215 16.28 -3.19 -9.20
CA PRO A 215 17.03 -3.37 -10.44
C PRO A 215 18.07 -4.49 -10.32
N SER A 216 18.43 -5.09 -11.45
CA SER A 216 19.47 -6.13 -11.50
C SER A 216 20.73 -5.72 -10.74
N GLY A 217 21.20 -6.59 -9.84
CA GLY A 217 22.36 -6.33 -8.98
C GLY A 217 22.03 -5.72 -7.61
N PHE A 218 20.76 -5.41 -7.34
CA PHE A 218 20.29 -4.89 -6.05
C PHE A 218 19.30 -5.87 -5.38
N ALA A 219 19.31 -5.90 -4.06
CA ALA A 219 18.39 -6.67 -3.24
C ALA A 219 17.61 -5.75 -2.29
N ARG A 220 16.34 -6.07 -2.03
CA ARG A 220 15.47 -5.24 -1.21
C ARG A 220 15.79 -5.42 0.27
N GLY A 221 16.13 -4.36 0.99
CA GLY A 221 16.30 -4.40 2.44
C GLY A 221 14.97 -4.41 3.20
N ASP A 222 15.04 -4.57 4.51
CA ASP A 222 13.85 -4.72 5.36
C ASP A 222 12.93 -3.48 5.39
N ASP A 223 13.53 -2.31 5.24
CA ASP A 223 12.84 -1.01 5.08
C ASP A 223 12.30 -0.77 3.66
N GLY A 224 12.38 -1.79 2.80
CA GLY A 224 11.93 -1.74 1.43
C GLY A 224 12.89 -1.02 0.48
N VAL A 225 14.12 -0.74 0.91
CA VAL A 225 15.15 -0.03 0.13
C VAL A 225 16.09 -1.01 -0.58
N CYS A 226 16.21 -0.93 -1.90
CA CYS A 226 17.14 -1.67 -2.74
C CYS A 226 18.61 -1.32 -2.44
N ARG A 227 19.42 -2.28 -2.03
CA ARG A 227 20.83 -2.12 -1.69
C ARG A 227 21.70 -3.13 -2.42
N LYS A 228 23.01 -2.93 -2.41
CA LYS A 228 23.94 -3.98 -2.82
C LYS A 228 23.81 -5.19 -1.87
N PRO A 229 23.96 -6.43 -2.37
CA PRO A 229 23.66 -7.66 -1.62
C PRO A 229 24.73 -8.04 -0.57
N ASP A 230 25.70 -7.16 -0.30
CA ASP A 230 26.73 -7.30 0.74
C ASP A 230 26.19 -7.02 2.15
N LYS A 231 25.05 -6.33 2.25
CA LYS A 231 24.31 -6.10 3.51
C LYS A 231 23.12 -7.07 3.64
N PRO A 232 22.58 -7.28 4.86
CA PRO A 232 21.39 -8.11 5.07
C PRO A 232 20.23 -7.60 4.21
N HIS A 233 19.63 -8.51 3.44
CA HIS A 233 18.57 -8.18 2.50
C HIS A 233 17.50 -9.27 2.46
N GLN A 234 16.38 -8.98 1.79
CA GLN A 234 15.31 -9.92 1.54
C GLN A 234 15.81 -11.01 0.59
N CYS A 235 15.75 -12.25 1.07
CA CYS A 235 16.20 -13.42 0.35
C CYS A 235 15.35 -13.72 -0.89
N LYS A 236 15.88 -14.57 -1.75
CA LYS A 236 15.14 -15.10 -2.91
C LYS A 236 14.06 -16.08 -2.46
N LEU A 237 12.82 -15.86 -2.93
CA LEU A 237 11.70 -16.76 -2.66
C LEU A 237 12.02 -18.18 -3.17
N GLY A 238 11.86 -19.17 -2.30
CA GLY A 238 12.14 -20.57 -2.61
C GLY A 238 13.57 -21.03 -2.35
N ASP A 239 14.52 -20.11 -2.11
CA ASP A 239 15.89 -20.45 -1.74
C ASP A 239 16.06 -20.49 -0.22
N GLY A 240 15.91 -21.68 0.36
CA GLY A 240 15.98 -21.86 1.81
C GLY A 240 17.35 -21.53 2.39
N GLY A 241 18.42 -21.76 1.63
CA GLY A 241 19.79 -21.49 2.04
C GLY A 241 20.08 -19.99 2.11
N ASP A 242 19.68 -19.25 1.08
CA ASP A 242 19.78 -17.78 1.07
C ASP A 242 18.92 -17.16 2.18
N CYS A 243 17.66 -17.61 2.34
CA CYS A 243 16.80 -17.11 3.41
C CYS A 243 17.34 -17.38 4.81
N ALA A 244 17.95 -18.55 5.05
CA ALA A 244 18.65 -18.83 6.30
C ALA A 244 19.83 -17.87 6.50
N LYS A 245 20.70 -17.74 5.48
CA LYS A 245 21.86 -16.84 5.54
C LYS A 245 21.46 -15.38 5.84
N GLN A 246 20.46 -14.85 5.14
CA GLN A 246 20.01 -13.47 5.33
C GLN A 246 19.28 -13.26 6.66
N CYS A 247 18.52 -14.26 7.12
CA CYS A 247 17.90 -14.22 8.45
C CYS A 247 18.97 -14.18 9.57
N GLU A 248 20.04 -14.97 9.45
CA GLU A 248 21.16 -14.93 10.39
C GLU A 248 21.97 -13.63 10.30
N ALA A 249 22.07 -13.05 9.10
CA ALA A 249 22.66 -11.73 8.91
C ALA A 249 21.80 -10.59 9.49
N GLY A 250 20.56 -10.87 9.91
CA GLY A 250 19.68 -9.93 10.62
C GLY A 250 18.51 -9.40 9.80
N SER A 251 18.25 -9.90 8.59
CA SER A 251 17.05 -9.53 7.82
C SER A 251 15.80 -10.19 8.42
N ALA A 252 14.94 -9.38 9.03
CA ALA A 252 13.68 -9.80 9.61
C ALA A 252 12.67 -10.24 8.53
N ASN A 253 12.67 -9.64 7.34
CA ASN A 253 11.82 -10.09 6.23
C ASN A 253 12.27 -11.45 5.70
N SER A 254 13.58 -11.71 5.66
CA SER A 254 14.11 -13.04 5.33
C SER A 254 13.75 -14.07 6.39
N CYS A 255 13.79 -13.72 7.68
CA CYS A 255 13.30 -14.58 8.75
C CYS A 255 11.80 -14.91 8.60
N ALA A 256 10.95 -13.93 8.26
CA ALA A 256 9.52 -14.16 8.02
C ALA A 256 9.29 -15.05 6.79
N THR A 257 10.09 -14.87 5.74
CA THR A 257 10.03 -15.67 4.52
C THR A 257 10.44 -17.12 4.82
N LEU A 258 11.57 -17.33 5.50
CA LEU A 258 12.03 -18.64 5.93
C LEU A 258 11.02 -19.34 6.85
N ALA A 259 10.37 -18.59 7.74
CA ALA A 259 9.31 -19.11 8.57
C ALA A 259 8.12 -19.62 7.75
N SER A 260 7.68 -18.86 6.75
CA SER A 260 6.63 -19.28 5.81
C SER A 260 7.05 -20.52 5.02
N MET A 261 8.31 -20.59 4.61
CA MET A 261 8.87 -21.74 3.90
C MET A 261 8.85 -23.00 4.76
N HIS A 262 9.28 -22.93 6.02
CA HIS A 262 9.17 -24.05 6.96
C HIS A 262 7.71 -24.40 7.30
N LYS A 263 6.80 -23.43 7.37
CA LYS A 263 5.37 -23.68 7.57
C LYS A 263 4.78 -24.50 6.41
N ASN A 264 5.16 -24.19 5.17
CA ASN A 264 4.57 -24.77 3.97
C ASN A 264 5.38 -25.94 3.38
N GLY A 265 6.64 -26.12 3.77
CA GLY A 265 7.55 -27.10 3.17
C GLY A 265 8.08 -26.70 1.78
N THR A 266 8.17 -25.40 1.48
CA THR A 266 8.63 -24.90 0.17
C THR A 266 10.12 -24.60 0.20
N GLY A 267 10.94 -25.33 -0.56
CA GLY A 267 12.40 -25.15 -0.61
C GLY A 267 13.16 -25.59 0.65
N VAL A 268 12.45 -25.94 1.72
CA VAL A 268 12.97 -26.52 2.98
C VAL A 268 11.97 -27.54 3.51
N ALA A 269 12.41 -28.43 4.41
CA ALA A 269 11.51 -29.36 5.07
C ALA A 269 10.42 -28.63 5.90
N LYS A 270 9.19 -29.14 5.84
CA LYS A 270 8.08 -28.64 6.65
C LYS A 270 8.37 -28.87 8.13
N ASP A 271 8.42 -27.80 8.92
CA ASP A 271 8.77 -27.83 10.34
C ASP A 271 8.15 -26.62 11.06
N TRP A 272 7.08 -26.86 11.82
CA TRP A 272 6.37 -25.79 12.52
C TRP A 272 7.15 -25.20 13.70
N ALA A 273 8.04 -25.97 14.33
CA ALA A 273 8.86 -25.46 15.43
C ALA A 273 9.89 -24.44 14.90
N LYS A 274 10.56 -24.77 13.78
CA LYS A 274 11.43 -23.82 13.07
C LYS A 274 10.65 -22.63 12.52
N ALA A 275 9.48 -22.88 11.93
CA ALA A 275 8.62 -21.80 11.43
C ALA A 275 8.28 -20.79 12.54
N ALA A 276 7.83 -21.29 13.71
CA ALA A 276 7.51 -20.45 14.85
C ALA A 276 8.74 -19.68 15.37
N SER A 277 9.91 -20.34 15.46
CA SER A 277 11.16 -19.72 15.91
C SER A 277 11.63 -18.58 15.00
N PHE A 278 11.70 -18.80 13.68
CA PHE A 278 12.06 -17.75 12.73
C PHE A 278 11.02 -16.63 12.67
N ALA A 279 9.73 -16.98 12.77
CA ALA A 279 8.65 -15.99 12.81
C ALA A 279 8.69 -15.12 14.08
N GLN A 280 9.12 -15.67 15.22
CA GLN A 280 9.32 -14.91 16.46
C GLN A 280 10.43 -13.87 16.28
N ARG A 281 11.55 -14.23 15.65
CA ARG A 281 12.64 -13.28 15.32
C ARG A 281 12.13 -12.14 14.44
N ALA A 282 11.36 -12.46 13.41
CA ALA A 282 10.75 -11.46 12.53
C ALA A 282 9.75 -10.56 13.28
N CYS A 283 8.87 -11.15 14.09
CA CYS A 283 7.88 -10.40 14.87
C CYS A 283 8.51 -9.48 15.92
N ALA A 284 9.63 -9.89 16.53
CA ALA A 284 10.42 -9.08 17.46
C ALA A 284 11.03 -7.84 16.80
N LYS A 285 11.11 -7.81 15.47
CA LYS A 285 11.56 -6.69 14.64
C LYS A 285 10.39 -6.00 13.91
N ASP A 286 9.17 -6.19 14.41
CA ASP A 286 7.94 -5.60 13.87
C ASP A 286 7.61 -5.97 12.41
N VAL A 287 8.11 -7.11 11.93
CA VAL A 287 7.62 -7.70 10.68
C VAL A 287 6.32 -8.45 10.96
N MET A 288 5.20 -7.81 10.62
CA MET A 288 3.85 -8.26 10.99
C MET A 288 3.46 -9.61 10.38
N ALA A 289 3.99 -9.95 9.21
CA ALA A 289 3.86 -11.29 8.63
C ALA A 289 4.43 -12.38 9.56
N GLY A 290 5.55 -12.10 10.24
CA GLY A 290 6.10 -12.95 11.29
C GLY A 290 5.15 -13.08 12.47
N CYS A 291 4.60 -11.97 12.98
CA CYS A 291 3.64 -12.00 14.09
C CYS A 291 2.40 -12.84 13.76
N ARG A 292 1.89 -12.75 12.53
CA ARG A 292 0.77 -13.58 12.05
C ARG A 292 1.10 -15.07 12.03
N ILE A 293 2.32 -15.45 11.60
CA ILE A 293 2.76 -16.86 11.61
C ILE A 293 2.89 -17.39 13.04
N VAL A 294 3.47 -16.61 13.97
CA VAL A 294 3.55 -16.99 15.39
C VAL A 294 2.15 -17.17 15.98
N ALA A 295 1.23 -16.25 15.67
CA ALA A 295 -0.15 -16.37 16.12
C ALA A 295 -0.83 -17.62 15.56
N THR A 296 -0.61 -17.95 14.27
CA THR A 296 -1.13 -19.17 13.66
C THR A 296 -0.64 -20.41 14.41
N ALA A 297 0.67 -20.49 14.68
CA ALA A 297 1.25 -21.60 15.43
C ALA A 297 0.66 -21.71 16.84
N LYS A 298 0.41 -20.59 17.52
CA LYS A 298 -0.26 -20.55 18.83
C LYS A 298 -1.73 -20.94 18.79
N LEU A 299 -2.45 -20.68 17.70
CA LEU A 299 -3.86 -21.07 17.57
C LEU A 299 -4.03 -22.59 17.43
N GLY A 300 -3.22 -23.23 16.60
CA GLY A 300 -3.29 -24.67 16.35
C GLY A 300 -2.43 -25.51 17.30
N GLY A 301 -1.41 -24.93 17.94
CA GLY A 301 -0.47 -25.64 18.81
C GLY A 301 0.62 -26.38 18.03
N GLU A 302 0.85 -26.04 16.76
CA GLU A 302 1.91 -26.65 15.96
C GLU A 302 3.26 -26.01 16.26
N GLY A 303 4.22 -26.81 16.73
CA GLY A 303 5.56 -26.31 17.03
C GLY A 303 5.64 -25.37 18.24
N THR A 304 4.53 -25.15 18.95
CA THR A 304 4.45 -24.35 20.19
C THR A 304 3.23 -24.77 21.01
N ALA A 305 3.16 -24.38 22.28
CA ALA A 305 1.97 -24.61 23.09
C ALA A 305 0.79 -23.77 22.59
N LYS A 306 -0.41 -24.37 22.58
CA LYS A 306 -1.63 -23.67 22.21
C LYS A 306 -1.90 -22.50 23.17
N ASP A 307 -2.08 -21.31 22.61
CA ASP A 307 -2.25 -20.06 23.35
C ASP A 307 -3.11 -19.08 22.53
N VAL A 308 -4.43 -19.24 22.66
CA VAL A 308 -5.40 -18.44 21.90
C VAL A 308 -5.33 -16.95 22.26
N LYS A 309 -5.14 -16.63 23.55
CA LYS A 309 -5.08 -15.23 24.00
C LYS A 309 -3.82 -14.53 23.48
N GLY A 310 -2.66 -15.20 23.55
CA GLY A 310 -1.42 -14.68 22.98
C GLY A 310 -1.48 -14.57 21.45
N ALA A 311 -2.17 -15.49 20.78
CA ALA A 311 -2.40 -15.38 19.34
C ALA A 311 -3.27 -14.16 18.97
N ILE A 312 -4.40 -13.95 19.67
CA ILE A 312 -5.27 -12.79 19.46
C ILE A 312 -4.49 -11.48 19.68
N PHE A 313 -3.66 -11.40 20.71
CA PHE A 313 -2.81 -10.23 20.95
C PHE A 313 -1.87 -9.93 19.78
N LEU A 314 -1.19 -10.96 19.25
CA LEU A 314 -0.28 -10.81 18.11
C LEU A 314 -1.01 -10.44 16.81
N LEU A 315 -2.20 -11.01 16.60
CA LEU A 315 -3.04 -10.71 15.43
C LEU A 315 -3.63 -9.30 15.50
N ASP A 316 -4.04 -8.84 16.68
CA ASP A 316 -4.48 -7.45 16.90
C ASP A 316 -3.34 -6.46 16.63
N LYS A 317 -2.12 -6.74 17.12
CA LYS A 317 -0.92 -5.95 16.79
C LYS A 317 -0.70 -5.87 15.27
N ALA A 318 -0.71 -7.01 14.58
CA ALA A 318 -0.50 -7.08 13.13
C ALA A 318 -1.61 -6.40 12.32
N CYS A 319 -2.86 -6.62 12.70
CA CYS A 319 -4.02 -5.97 12.10
C CYS A 319 -3.96 -4.45 12.31
N LYS A 320 -3.54 -3.98 13.49
CA LYS A 320 -3.34 -2.55 13.79
C LYS A 320 -2.28 -1.88 12.94
N ALA A 321 -1.24 -2.62 12.59
CA ALA A 321 -0.17 -2.19 11.70
C ALA A 321 -0.51 -2.30 10.20
N GLY A 322 -1.73 -2.73 9.83
CA GLY A 322 -2.21 -2.77 8.45
C GLY A 322 -2.01 -4.10 7.71
N GLU A 323 -1.58 -5.16 8.40
CA GLU A 323 -1.53 -6.51 7.83
C GLU A 323 -2.95 -7.07 7.68
N GLY A 324 -3.56 -6.88 6.50
CA GLY A 324 -4.95 -7.25 6.27
C GLY A 324 -5.27 -8.72 6.53
N ALA A 325 -4.35 -9.63 6.20
CA ALA A 325 -4.52 -11.06 6.45
C ALA A 325 -4.60 -11.36 7.96
N ALA A 326 -3.85 -10.62 8.79
CA ALA A 326 -3.94 -10.75 10.24
C ALA A 326 -5.29 -10.26 10.79
N CYS A 327 -5.93 -9.27 10.17
CA CYS A 327 -7.28 -8.86 10.55
C CYS A 327 -8.33 -9.95 10.27
N VAL A 328 -8.18 -10.72 9.19
CA VAL A 328 -9.04 -11.88 8.91
C VAL A 328 -8.80 -12.97 9.94
N ASP A 329 -7.53 -13.34 10.16
CA ASP A 329 -7.14 -14.37 11.13
C ASP A 329 -7.59 -13.99 12.56
N LEU A 330 -7.52 -12.69 12.92
CA LEU A 330 -8.03 -12.14 14.18
C LEU A 330 -9.53 -12.37 14.32
N GLY A 331 -10.32 -11.96 13.32
CA GLY A 331 -11.77 -12.12 13.38
C GLY A 331 -12.18 -13.59 13.48
N VAL A 332 -11.47 -14.49 12.80
CA VAL A 332 -11.71 -15.95 12.92
C VAL A 332 -11.38 -16.45 14.32
N ALA A 333 -10.25 -16.03 14.90
CA ALA A 333 -9.86 -16.40 16.27
C ALA A 333 -10.86 -15.88 17.31
N GLU A 334 -11.36 -14.65 17.15
CA GLU A 334 -12.34 -14.02 18.02
C GLU A 334 -13.72 -14.70 17.94
N LEU A 335 -14.18 -15.08 16.75
CA LEU A 335 -15.37 -15.94 16.61
C LEU A 335 -15.17 -17.31 17.30
N GLY A 336 -13.95 -17.83 17.24
CA GLY A 336 -13.56 -19.09 17.87
C GLY A 336 -13.68 -19.10 19.40
N LEU A 337 -13.72 -17.92 20.04
CA LEU A 337 -13.98 -17.80 21.49
C LEU A 337 -15.42 -18.22 21.86
N LYS A 338 -16.35 -18.16 20.90
CA LYS A 338 -17.78 -18.51 21.07
C LYS A 338 -18.49 -17.74 22.19
N ASP A 339 -18.01 -16.54 22.50
CA ASP A 339 -18.66 -15.62 23.43
C ASP A 339 -19.16 -14.35 22.70
N LYS A 340 -20.03 -13.59 23.37
CA LYS A 340 -20.64 -12.39 22.78
C LYS A 340 -19.60 -11.32 22.40
N LYS A 341 -18.54 -11.18 23.19
CA LYS A 341 -17.52 -10.15 22.99
C LYS A 341 -16.60 -10.50 21.82
N GLY A 342 -16.20 -11.76 21.68
CA GLY A 342 -15.46 -12.26 20.54
C GLY A 342 -16.26 -12.13 19.25
N ALA A 343 -17.57 -12.40 19.30
CA ALA A 343 -18.49 -12.14 18.21
C ALA A 343 -18.51 -10.66 17.78
N GLU A 344 -18.67 -9.73 18.71
CA GLU A 344 -18.65 -8.27 18.45
C GLU A 344 -17.29 -7.80 17.90
N ASN A 345 -16.19 -8.25 18.51
CA ASN A 345 -14.84 -7.90 18.06
C ASN A 345 -14.57 -8.40 16.65
N ALA A 346 -14.99 -9.63 16.32
CA ALA A 346 -14.76 -10.21 15.01
C ALA A 346 -15.36 -9.36 13.88
N GLN A 347 -16.55 -8.77 14.10
CA GLN A 347 -17.14 -7.85 13.13
C GLN A 347 -16.22 -6.65 12.85
N TYR A 348 -15.60 -6.08 13.89
CA TYR A 348 -14.67 -4.96 13.76
C TYR A 348 -13.43 -5.39 12.97
N SER A 349 -12.86 -6.53 13.33
CA SER A 349 -11.70 -7.14 12.67
C SER A 349 -11.95 -7.41 11.19
N PHE A 350 -13.08 -8.04 10.83
CA PHE A 350 -13.46 -8.27 9.43
C PHE A 350 -13.78 -6.99 8.67
N ARG A 351 -14.40 -6.00 9.32
CA ARG A 351 -14.62 -4.68 8.72
C ARG A 351 -13.30 -4.00 8.38
N ARG A 352 -12.32 -4.08 9.29
CA ARG A 352 -10.98 -3.57 9.04
C ARG A 352 -10.26 -4.32 7.91
N ALA A 353 -10.41 -5.64 7.83
CA ALA A 353 -9.90 -6.41 6.70
C ALA A 353 -10.53 -5.98 5.36
N CYS A 354 -11.87 -5.84 5.34
CA CYS A 354 -12.65 -5.51 4.14
C CYS A 354 -12.35 -4.11 3.58
N TYR A 355 -12.14 -3.10 4.45
CA TYR A 355 -11.94 -1.71 4.03
C TYR A 355 -10.51 -1.20 4.18
N GLY A 356 -9.74 -1.70 5.15
CA GLY A 356 -8.42 -1.16 5.51
C GLY A 356 -7.23 -1.96 4.97
N GLY A 357 -7.41 -3.23 4.59
CA GLY A 357 -6.31 -4.14 4.24
C GLY A 357 -6.34 -4.73 2.83
N GLY A 358 -7.30 -4.35 1.98
CA GLY A 358 -7.45 -4.90 0.63
C GLY A 358 -7.74 -6.41 0.60
N GLN A 359 -8.20 -7.00 1.72
CA GLN A 359 -8.48 -8.43 1.80
C GLN A 359 -9.96 -8.68 1.52
N ALA A 360 -10.24 -9.13 0.30
CA ALA A 360 -11.57 -9.51 -0.16
C ALA A 360 -12.27 -10.53 0.77
N GLU A 361 -11.48 -11.39 1.43
CA GLU A 361 -11.96 -12.36 2.42
C GLU A 361 -12.62 -11.71 3.64
N GLY A 362 -12.17 -10.52 4.06
CA GLY A 362 -12.82 -9.79 5.15
C GLY A 362 -14.27 -9.43 4.81
N CYS A 363 -14.52 -9.03 3.56
CA CYS A 363 -15.87 -8.76 3.08
C CYS A 363 -16.71 -10.04 2.97
N ALA A 364 -16.09 -11.17 2.58
CA ALA A 364 -16.78 -12.46 2.55
C ALA A 364 -17.25 -12.90 3.95
N TRP A 365 -16.42 -12.70 4.97
CA TRP A 365 -16.80 -12.98 6.36
C TRP A 365 -17.93 -12.09 6.85
N LEU A 366 -17.86 -10.78 6.59
CA LEU A 366 -18.97 -9.87 6.93
C LEU A 366 -20.27 -10.23 6.21
N GLY A 367 -20.19 -10.55 4.91
CA GLY A 367 -21.35 -10.99 4.14
C GLY A 367 -22.00 -12.23 4.77
N THR A 368 -21.18 -13.19 5.22
CA THR A 368 -21.65 -14.40 5.90
C THR A 368 -22.31 -14.08 7.24
N LEU A 369 -21.69 -13.23 8.06
CA LEU A 369 -22.24 -12.84 9.35
C LEU A 369 -23.60 -12.13 9.22
N TYR A 370 -23.74 -11.22 8.24
CA TYR A 370 -25.02 -10.57 7.95
C TYR A 370 -26.04 -11.51 7.31
N ALA A 371 -25.63 -12.44 6.45
CA ALA A 371 -26.57 -13.40 5.85
C ALA A 371 -27.21 -14.32 6.90
N GLU A 372 -26.43 -14.70 7.91
CA GLU A 372 -26.83 -15.65 8.94
C GLU A 372 -27.32 -15.00 10.25
N GLY A 373 -27.11 -13.70 10.43
CA GLY A 373 -27.38 -13.02 11.71
C GLY A 373 -26.48 -13.52 12.84
N LYS A 374 -25.19 -13.75 12.53
CA LYS A 374 -24.19 -14.24 13.48
C LYS A 374 -23.23 -13.14 13.91
N GLY A 375 -22.43 -13.45 14.92
CA GLY A 375 -21.42 -12.53 15.42
C GLY A 375 -22.02 -11.36 16.21
N GLY A 376 -23.26 -11.43 16.67
CA GLY A 376 -23.94 -10.31 17.35
C GLY A 376 -24.64 -9.34 16.38
N LEU A 377 -24.74 -9.70 15.10
CA LEU A 377 -25.49 -8.96 14.08
C LEU A 377 -26.90 -9.52 13.91
N THR A 378 -27.85 -8.63 13.62
CA THR A 378 -29.15 -9.04 13.07
C THR A 378 -28.98 -9.45 11.61
N ALA A 379 -29.62 -10.55 11.22
CA ALA A 379 -29.59 -11.00 9.84
C ALA A 379 -30.09 -9.91 8.88
N SER A 380 -29.30 -9.60 7.87
CA SER A 380 -29.61 -8.62 6.83
C SER A 380 -29.09 -9.12 5.49
N PRO A 381 -29.91 -9.87 4.73
CA PRO A 381 -29.54 -10.34 3.40
C PRO A 381 -29.15 -9.20 2.45
N LYS A 382 -29.74 -8.01 2.59
CA LYS A 382 -29.38 -6.82 1.79
C LYS A 382 -27.95 -6.36 2.06
N LEU A 383 -27.54 -6.24 3.34
CA LEU A 383 -26.17 -5.90 3.68
C LEU A 383 -25.20 -7.01 3.27
N ALA A 384 -25.61 -8.27 3.42
CA ALA A 384 -24.83 -9.41 2.97
C ALA A 384 -24.52 -9.34 1.47
N VAL A 385 -25.52 -9.02 0.64
CA VAL A 385 -25.32 -8.76 -0.81
C VAL A 385 -24.26 -7.68 -1.03
N SER A 386 -24.35 -6.53 -0.36
CA SER A 386 -23.37 -5.45 -0.54
C SER A 386 -21.94 -5.86 -0.18
N PHE A 387 -21.75 -6.61 0.90
CA PHE A 387 -20.43 -7.11 1.29
C PHE A 387 -19.91 -8.20 0.35
N PHE A 388 -20.77 -9.12 -0.08
CA PHE A 388 -20.39 -10.15 -1.04
C PHE A 388 -20.09 -9.58 -2.43
N GLU A 389 -20.82 -8.57 -2.89
CA GLU A 389 -20.51 -7.85 -4.13
C GLU A 389 -19.13 -7.21 -4.07
N LYS A 390 -18.82 -6.50 -2.96
CA LYS A 390 -17.49 -5.92 -2.77
C LYS A 390 -16.40 -7.00 -2.74
N GLY A 391 -16.56 -8.04 -1.92
CA GLY A 391 -15.57 -9.12 -1.82
C GLY A 391 -15.36 -9.85 -3.14
N CYS A 392 -16.43 -10.10 -3.89
CA CYS A 392 -16.36 -10.76 -5.20
C CYS A 392 -15.71 -9.87 -6.27
N LYS A 393 -15.95 -8.55 -6.21
CA LYS A 393 -15.26 -7.58 -7.05
C LYS A 393 -13.76 -7.54 -6.74
N ASP A 394 -13.41 -7.62 -5.46
CA ASP A 394 -12.03 -7.60 -4.97
C ASP A 394 -11.34 -8.99 -5.07
N GLY A 395 -12.00 -10.01 -5.65
CA GLY A 395 -11.39 -11.30 -6.01
C GLY A 395 -11.61 -12.46 -5.03
N SER A 396 -12.43 -12.31 -3.98
CA SER A 396 -12.75 -13.44 -3.08
C SER A 396 -13.74 -14.39 -3.74
N GLY A 397 -13.29 -15.63 -3.97
CA GLY A 397 -14.15 -16.70 -4.48
C GLY A 397 -15.28 -17.06 -3.50
N ARG A 398 -15.03 -17.02 -2.18
CA ARG A 398 -16.06 -17.22 -1.15
C ARG A 398 -17.15 -16.15 -1.25
N ALA A 399 -16.77 -14.89 -1.45
CA ALA A 399 -17.74 -13.81 -1.61
C ALA A 399 -18.57 -13.96 -2.89
N CYS A 400 -17.95 -14.38 -4.01
CA CYS A 400 -18.67 -14.65 -5.24
C CYS A 400 -19.68 -15.79 -5.08
N GLU A 401 -19.31 -16.88 -4.39
CA GLU A 401 -20.24 -17.96 -4.08
C GLU A 401 -21.40 -17.47 -3.20
N GLY A 402 -21.11 -16.74 -2.12
CA GLY A 402 -22.12 -16.17 -1.23
C GLY A 402 -23.13 -15.27 -1.96
N LEU A 403 -22.66 -14.43 -2.89
CA LEU A 403 -23.53 -13.62 -3.74
C LEU A 403 -24.38 -14.48 -4.68
N GLY A 404 -23.78 -15.51 -5.29
CA GLY A 404 -24.49 -16.45 -6.16
C GLY A 404 -25.62 -17.18 -5.43
N GLU A 405 -25.39 -17.61 -4.19
CA GLU A 405 -26.43 -18.24 -3.36
C GLU A 405 -27.57 -17.27 -3.03
N LEU A 406 -27.27 -16.01 -2.69
CA LEU A 406 -28.30 -15.00 -2.43
C LEU A 406 -29.12 -14.65 -3.67
N LEU A 407 -28.48 -14.57 -4.85
CA LEU A 407 -29.16 -14.36 -6.14
C LEU A 407 -29.99 -15.58 -6.56
N LYS A 408 -29.51 -16.80 -6.34
CA LYS A 408 -30.28 -18.02 -6.63
C LYS A 408 -31.51 -18.13 -5.73
N ALA A 409 -31.38 -17.73 -4.46
CA ALA A 409 -32.46 -17.76 -3.48
C ALA A 409 -33.39 -16.53 -3.52
N GLY A 410 -33.00 -15.44 -4.20
CA GLY A 410 -33.73 -14.17 -4.18
C GLY A 410 -33.73 -13.49 -2.80
N LYS A 411 -32.67 -13.68 -2.00
CA LYS A 411 -32.58 -13.16 -0.62
C LYS A 411 -31.80 -11.85 -0.58
N GLY A 412 -32.49 -10.74 -0.30
CA GLY A 412 -31.87 -9.41 -0.24
C GLY A 412 -31.57 -8.80 -1.61
N VAL A 413 -31.76 -9.55 -2.69
CA VAL A 413 -31.62 -9.14 -4.09
C VAL A 413 -32.63 -9.93 -4.93
N ALA A 414 -33.04 -9.40 -6.08
CA ALA A 414 -33.92 -10.11 -7.00
C ALA A 414 -33.29 -11.43 -7.46
N LYS A 415 -34.12 -12.45 -7.69
CA LYS A 415 -33.65 -13.76 -8.13
C LYS A 415 -33.07 -13.66 -9.53
N ASP A 416 -31.85 -14.16 -9.72
CA ASP A 416 -31.17 -14.17 -11.01
C ASP A 416 -30.27 -15.41 -11.09
N ALA A 417 -30.79 -16.47 -11.72
CA ALA A 417 -30.07 -17.74 -11.84
C ALA A 417 -28.91 -17.67 -12.84
N ALA A 418 -29.00 -16.80 -13.86
CA ALA A 418 -27.94 -16.64 -14.86
C ALA A 418 -26.72 -15.97 -14.22
N ARG A 419 -26.93 -14.83 -13.56
CA ARG A 419 -25.87 -14.13 -12.82
C ARG A 419 -25.30 -14.99 -11.69
N ALA A 420 -26.12 -15.79 -11.01
CA ALA A 420 -25.63 -16.73 -10.00
C ALA A 420 -24.66 -17.76 -10.59
N LYS A 421 -24.95 -18.33 -11.76
CA LYS A 421 -24.08 -19.29 -12.46
C LYS A 421 -22.74 -18.67 -12.87
N GLU A 422 -22.77 -17.44 -13.38
CA GLU A 422 -21.55 -16.67 -13.69
C GLU A 422 -20.68 -16.46 -12.44
N LEU A 423 -21.32 -16.11 -11.31
CA LEU A 423 -20.62 -15.92 -10.04
C LEU A 423 -20.04 -17.22 -9.47
N PHE A 424 -20.72 -18.36 -9.62
CA PHE A 424 -20.16 -19.67 -9.24
C PHE A 424 -18.95 -20.04 -10.11
N THR A 425 -19.02 -19.75 -11.41
CA THR A 425 -17.89 -19.92 -12.32
C THR A 425 -16.71 -19.04 -11.89
N LYS A 426 -16.97 -17.75 -11.60
CA LYS A 426 -15.94 -16.82 -11.11
C LYS A 426 -15.34 -17.28 -9.78
N ALA A 427 -16.16 -17.76 -8.85
CA ALA A 427 -15.71 -18.31 -7.57
C ALA A 427 -14.79 -19.53 -7.75
N CYS A 428 -15.14 -20.44 -8.67
CA CYS A 428 -14.31 -21.60 -9.01
C CYS A 428 -12.96 -21.17 -9.61
N THR A 429 -12.97 -20.23 -10.56
CA THR A 429 -11.74 -19.68 -11.17
C THR A 429 -10.86 -18.99 -10.14
N ALA A 430 -11.45 -18.37 -9.12
CA ALA A 430 -10.73 -17.79 -7.97
C ALA A 430 -10.25 -18.83 -6.94
N GLY A 431 -10.31 -20.13 -7.26
CA GLY A 431 -9.81 -21.22 -6.41
C GLY A 431 -10.75 -21.69 -5.31
N HIS A 432 -12.02 -21.25 -5.30
CA HIS A 432 -12.99 -21.73 -4.32
C HIS A 432 -13.64 -23.04 -4.78
N ALA A 433 -13.05 -24.16 -4.35
CA ALA A 433 -13.39 -25.50 -4.84
C ALA A 433 -14.87 -25.89 -4.68
N THR A 434 -15.55 -25.43 -3.62
CA THR A 434 -16.98 -25.71 -3.39
C THR A 434 -17.88 -25.16 -4.50
N ALA A 435 -17.50 -24.03 -5.10
CA ALA A 435 -18.24 -23.41 -6.19
C ALA A 435 -18.04 -24.14 -7.54
N CYS A 436 -16.96 -24.92 -7.69
CA CYS A 436 -16.70 -25.69 -8.92
C CYS A 436 -17.74 -26.80 -9.18
N ASN A 437 -18.51 -27.21 -8.18
CA ASN A 437 -19.61 -28.16 -8.35
C ASN A 437 -20.96 -27.47 -8.64
N LYS A 438 -20.97 -26.13 -8.67
CA LYS A 438 -22.17 -25.29 -8.81
C LYS A 438 -22.20 -24.46 -10.12
N LYS A 439 -21.14 -24.56 -10.92
CA LYS A 439 -20.97 -23.86 -12.21
C LYS A 439 -21.86 -24.40 -13.33
#